data_AF-A0A1F7X2B0-F1
#
_entry.id   AF-A0A1F7X2B0-F1
#
_cell.length_a   1.000
_cell.length_b   1.000
_cell.length_c   1.000
_cell.angle_alpha   90.00
_cell.angle_beta   90.00
_cell.angle_gamma   90.00
#
_symmetry.space_group_name_H-M   'P 1'
#
loop_
_entity.id
_entity.type
_entity.pdbx_description
1 polymer ?
#
loop_
_entity_poly.entity_id
_entity_poly.type
_entity_poly.pdbx_seq_one_letter_code
_entity_poly.pdbx_strand_id
1 'polypeptide(L)'
;MKHAREDYNRIQDPAGLIPDDEPVFLLRGQDILAPDLLRTWAIQLLAKGGSGIMAEMVMKWSKKMTEWQEKHKAKLPDLPEYEH
;
A
#
# COMPACT_ATOMS: atom_id res chain seq x y z
N MET A 1 -3.65 -5.95 -14.12
CA MET A 1 -3.52 -4.81 -13.18
C MET A 1 -2.59 -3.76 -13.76
N LYS A 2 -2.87 -2.47 -13.52
CA LYS A 2 -2.04 -1.33 -13.99
C LYS A 2 -1.45 -0.56 -12.81
N HIS A 3 -0.13 -0.56 -12.68
CA HIS A 3 0.58 0.17 -11.62
C HIS A 3 0.92 1.60 -12.02
N ALA A 4 0.98 2.52 -11.04
CA ALA A 4 1.43 3.89 -11.24
C ALA A 4 2.95 4.01 -11.50
N ARG A 5 3.72 2.98 -11.15
CA ARG A 5 5.19 2.90 -11.28
C ARG A 5 5.55 1.75 -12.20
N GLU A 6 6.34 2.00 -13.24
CA GLU A 6 6.74 0.97 -14.20
C GLU A 6 7.58 -0.13 -13.55
N ASP A 7 8.42 0.20 -12.56
CA ASP A 7 9.22 -0.78 -11.83
C ASP A 7 8.39 -1.74 -10.96
N TYR A 8 7.09 -1.46 -10.77
CA TYR A 8 6.14 -2.35 -10.10
C TYR A 8 5.46 -3.33 -11.06
N ASN A 9 5.68 -3.23 -12.38
CA ASN A 9 5.20 -4.22 -13.35
C ASN A 9 5.79 -5.63 -13.12
N ARG A 10 6.80 -5.80 -12.25
CA ARG A 10 7.25 -7.13 -11.79
C ARG A 10 6.33 -7.77 -10.73
N ILE A 11 5.42 -7.00 -10.13
CA ILE A 11 4.48 -7.45 -9.10
C ILE A 11 3.14 -7.72 -9.78
N GLN A 12 2.78 -8.99 -9.87
CA GLN A 12 1.62 -9.47 -10.63
C GLN A 12 0.66 -10.24 -9.73
N ASP A 13 -0.60 -10.31 -10.17
CA ASP A 13 -1.62 -11.18 -9.58
C ASP A 13 -1.60 -12.56 -10.26
N PRO A 14 -1.00 -13.59 -9.65
CA PRO A 14 -0.91 -14.91 -10.27
C PRO A 14 -2.27 -15.61 -10.41
N ALA A 15 -3.29 -15.16 -9.67
CA ALA A 15 -4.63 -15.74 -9.75
C ALA A 15 -5.47 -15.10 -10.87
N GLY A 16 -5.02 -13.98 -11.47
CA GLY A 16 -5.73 -13.30 -12.56
C GLY A 16 -7.10 -12.75 -12.15
N LEU A 17 -7.28 -12.40 -10.88
CA LEU A 17 -8.50 -11.85 -10.31
C LEU A 17 -8.61 -10.34 -10.51
N ILE A 18 -7.49 -9.65 -10.69
CA ILE A 18 -7.45 -8.19 -10.93
C ILE A 18 -7.37 -7.93 -12.45
N PRO A 19 -8.37 -7.24 -13.05
CA PRO A 19 -8.37 -6.85 -14.45
C PRO A 19 -7.10 -6.14 -14.90
N ASP A 20 -6.76 -6.26 -16.19
CA ASP A 20 -5.54 -5.71 -16.76
C ASP A 20 -5.47 -4.18 -16.67
N ASP A 21 -6.60 -3.52 -16.83
CA ASP A 21 -6.75 -2.07 -16.84
C ASP A 21 -7.05 -1.45 -15.47
N GLU A 22 -7.32 -2.26 -14.43
CA GLU A 22 -7.61 -1.77 -13.09
C GLU A 22 -6.38 -1.05 -12.50
N PRO A 23 -6.49 0.26 -12.17
CA PRO A 23 -5.40 0.98 -11.52
C PRO A 23 -5.17 0.47 -10.09
N VAL A 24 -3.95 0.01 -9.83
CA VAL A 24 -3.53 -0.48 -8.51
C VAL A 24 -2.41 0.40 -7.97
N PHE A 25 -2.46 0.67 -6.66
CA PHE A 25 -1.42 1.40 -5.95
C PHE A 25 -0.82 0.53 -4.86
N LEU A 26 0.51 0.40 -4.86
CA LEU A 26 1.25 -0.37 -3.87
C LEU A 26 1.95 0.56 -2.88
N LEU A 27 1.56 0.46 -1.61
CA LEU A 27 2.25 1.11 -0.49
C LEU A 27 3.21 0.11 0.17
N ARG A 28 4.46 0.52 0.36
CA ARG A 28 5.50 -0.32 0.98
C ARG A 28 5.76 0.14 2.41
N GLY A 29 6.22 -0.77 3.27
CA GLY A 29 6.63 -0.43 4.64
C GLY A 29 7.78 0.59 4.70
N GLN A 30 8.57 0.73 3.64
CA GLN A 30 9.61 1.76 3.53
C GLN A 30 9.05 3.18 3.36
N ASP A 31 7.81 3.32 2.89
CA ASP A 31 7.18 4.60 2.61
C ASP A 31 6.65 5.21 3.92
N ILE A 32 7.27 6.29 4.40
CA ILE A 32 6.93 6.92 5.71
C ILE A 32 5.43 7.23 5.84
N LEU A 33 4.75 7.53 4.73
CA LEU A 33 3.33 7.90 4.71
C LEU A 33 2.37 6.71 4.73
N ALA A 34 2.84 5.50 4.43
CA ALA A 34 1.96 4.34 4.27
C ALA A 34 1.17 3.96 5.53
N PRO A 35 1.76 3.92 6.75
CA PRO A 35 1.01 3.56 7.96
C PRO A 35 -0.17 4.50 8.22
N ASP A 36 0.04 5.82 8.07
CA ASP A 36 -1.02 6.83 8.27
C ASP A 36 -2.13 6.70 7.24
N LEU A 37 -1.78 6.53 5.96
CA LEU A 37 -2.77 6.33 4.90
C LEU A 37 -3.62 5.08 5.15
N LEU A 38 -3.02 3.99 5.63
CA LEU A 38 -3.76 2.77 6.00
C LEU A 38 -4.71 3.02 7.18
N ARG A 39 -4.30 3.78 8.20
CA ARG A 39 -5.18 4.16 9.32
C ARG A 39 -6.37 4.97 8.83
N THR A 40 -6.11 6.01 8.03
CA THR A 40 -7.15 6.85 7.44
C THR A 40 -8.10 6.03 6.57
N TRP A 41 -7.58 5.13 5.74
CA TRP A 41 -8.38 4.25 4.89
C TRP A 41 -9.31 3.36 5.71
N ALA A 42 -8.81 2.72 6.77
CA ALA A 42 -9.62 1.86 7.64
C ALA A 42 -10.75 2.63 8.33
N ILE A 43 -10.47 3.86 8.80
CA ILE A 43 -11.49 4.74 9.39
C ILE A 43 -12.57 5.09 8.36
N GLN A 44 -12.17 5.45 7.13
CA GLN A 44 -13.12 5.77 6.06
C GLN A 44 -13.95 4.56 5.63
N LEU A 45 -13.35 3.37 5.59
CA LEU A 45 -14.07 2.12 5.30
C LEU A 45 -15.21 1.92 6.30
N LEU A 46 -14.92 2.02 7.60
CA LEU A 46 -15.93 1.88 8.66
C LEU A 46 -17.00 2.96 8.57
N ALA A 47 -16.61 4.21 8.35
CA ALA A 47 -17.54 5.34 8.24
C ALA A 47 -18.54 5.18 7.07
N LYS A 48 -18.18 4.41 6.05
CA LYS A 48 -19.05 4.08 4.90
C LYS A 48 -19.82 2.77 5.07
N GLY A 49 -19.82 2.17 6.27
CA GLY A 49 -20.52 0.91 6.55
C GLY A 49 -19.80 -0.34 6.01
N GLY A 50 -18.50 -0.24 5.72
CA GLY A 50 -17.70 -1.36 5.24
C GLY A 50 -17.38 -2.40 6.32
N SER A 51 -16.66 -3.45 5.92
CA SER A 51 -16.33 -4.58 6.79
C SER A 51 -15.42 -4.19 7.96
N GLY A 52 -15.86 -4.47 9.19
CA GLY A 52 -15.06 -4.27 10.40
C GLY A 52 -13.82 -5.15 10.46
N ILE A 53 -13.90 -6.38 9.98
CA ILE A 53 -12.78 -7.33 9.94
C ILE A 53 -11.69 -6.80 8.99
N MET A 54 -12.09 -6.25 7.84
CA MET A 54 -11.16 -5.66 6.88
C MET A 54 -10.45 -4.44 7.47
N ALA A 55 -11.19 -3.57 8.15
CA ALA A 55 -10.60 -2.41 8.83
C ALA A 55 -9.59 -2.84 9.91
N GLU A 56 -9.93 -3.82 10.73
CA GLU A 56 -9.01 -4.35 11.76
C GLU A 56 -7.74 -4.95 11.15
N MET A 57 -7.87 -5.70 10.05
CA MET A 57 -6.73 -6.25 9.32
C MET A 57 -5.81 -5.15 8.80
N VAL A 58 -6.36 -4.10 8.19
CA VAL A 58 -5.59 -2.96 7.68
C VAL A 58 -4.90 -2.19 8.82
N MET A 59 -5.56 -2.01 9.96
CA MET A 59 -4.97 -1.39 11.15
C MET A 59 -3.78 -2.20 11.69
N LYS A 60 -3.88 -3.53 11.71
CA LYS A 60 -2.76 -4.42 12.07
C LYS A 60 -1.60 -4.28 11.08
N TRP A 61 -1.89 -4.11 9.79
CA TRP A 61 -0.86 -3.88 8.77
C TRP A 61 -0.18 -2.53 8.92
N SER A 62 -0.95 -1.47 9.21
CA SER A 62 -0.41 -0.16 9.55
C SER A 62 0.58 -0.26 10.72
N LYS A 63 0.21 -0.98 11.80
CA LYS A 63 1.08 -1.20 12.95
C LYS A 63 2.38 -1.92 12.55
N LYS A 64 2.28 -2.99 11.76
CA LYS A 64 3.45 -3.72 11.25
C LYS A 64 4.37 -2.83 10.42
N MET A 65 3.82 -1.95 9.59
CA MET A 65 4.62 -0.98 8.83
C MET A 65 5.33 -0.01 9.76
N THR A 66 4.66 0.55 10.77
CA THR A 66 5.29 1.40 11.79
C THR A 66 6.42 0.68 12.53
N GLU A 67 6.17 -0.53 13.03
CA GLU A 67 7.19 -1.34 13.73
C GLU A 67 8.39 -1.69 12.82
N TRP A 68 8.16 -1.83 11.52
CA TRP A 68 9.23 -2.06 10.55
C TRP A 68 10.06 -0.77 10.32
N GLN A 69 9.39 0.38 10.20
CA GLN A 69 10.03 1.69 9.99
C GLN A 69 10.89 2.13 11.16
N GLU A 70 10.55 1.75 12.40
CA GLU A 70 11.38 2.03 13.57
C GLU A 70 12.76 1.34 13.51
N LYS A 71 12.84 0.21 12.79
CA LYS A 71 14.03 -0.65 12.75
C LYS A 71 14.83 -0.53 11.45
N HIS A 72 14.27 0.12 10.44
CA HIS A 72 14.83 0.17 9.09
C HIS A 72 14.79 1.60 8.55
N LYS A 73 15.55 1.86 7.47
CA LYS A 73 15.46 3.14 6.78
C LYS A 73 14.09 3.26 6.10
N ALA A 74 13.26 4.15 6.61
CA ALA A 74 12.06 4.64 5.95
C ALA A 74 12.38 5.95 5.21
N LYS A 75 11.71 6.21 4.09
CA LYS A 75 11.88 7.43 3.31
C LYS A 75 10.56 7.95 2.78
N LEU A 76 10.55 9.21 2.34
CA LEU A 76 9.44 9.71 1.53
C LEU A 76 9.43 8.94 0.19
N PRO A 77 8.25 8.62 -0.35
CA PRO A 77 8.14 8.01 -1.66
C PRO A 77 8.82 8.86 -2.74
N ASP A 78 9.66 8.23 -3.55
CA ASP A 78 10.33 8.81 -4.70
C ASP A 78 10.12 7.94 -5.94
N LEU A 79 10.37 8.53 -7.11
CA LEU A 79 10.52 7.78 -8.35
C LEU A 79 11.97 7.27 -8.44
N PRO A 80 12.21 6.08 -8.99
CA PRO A 80 13.57 5.72 -9.42
C PRO A 80 14.09 6.81 -10.35
N GLU A 81 15.32 7.28 -10.13
CA GLU A 81 15.99 8.12 -11.11
C GLU A 81 16.16 7.27 -12.38
N TYR A 82 15.52 7.68 -13.48
CA TYR A 82 15.81 7.09 -14.78
C TYR A 82 17.17 7.65 -15.21
N GLU A 83 18.23 6.87 -15.06
CA GLU A 83 19.48 7.17 -15.76
C GLU A 83 19.20 7.09 -17.27
N HIS A 84 19.32 8.24 -17.95
CA HIS A 84 19.25 8.35 -19.41
C HIS A 84 20.57 7.92 -20.06
#